data_AF-A0A9R0U679-F1
#
_entry.id   AF-A0A9R0U679-F1
#
_cell.length_a   1.000
_cell.length_b   1.000
_cell.length_c   1.000
_cell.angle_alpha   90.00
_cell.angle_beta   90.00
_cell.angle_gamma   90.00
#
_symmetry.space_group_name_H-M   'P 1'
#
loop_
_entity.id
_entity.type
_entity.pdbx_description
1 polymer ?
#
loop_
_entity_poly.entity_id
_entity_poly.type
_entity_poly.pdbx_seq_one_letter_code
_entity_poly.pdbx_strand_id
1 'polypeptide(L)'
;MRRDRLRVLLVEFTRPDPAAVALGRLLRDDGVEVVHAGPVVTVEQIVRTAEQEDPDAVGVLGAAPPEDLEDALGGVPVFTAETASEVVKRLAGGRSHTGEAPSDRVR
;
A
#
# COMPACT_ATOMS: atom_id res chain seq x y z
N MET A 1 -15.85 4.30 -9.79
CA MET A 1 -15.90 2.94 -9.21
C MET A 1 -15.10 2.97 -7.91
N ARG A 2 -15.69 2.66 -6.77
CA ARG A 2 -14.90 2.40 -5.56
C ARG A 2 -14.34 0.98 -5.70
N ARG A 3 -13.04 0.79 -5.47
CA ARG A 3 -12.46 -0.56 -5.40
C ARG A 3 -12.93 -1.23 -4.10
N ASP A 4 -13.40 -2.47 -4.18
CA ASP A 4 -13.88 -3.22 -3.01
C ASP A 4 -12.72 -3.80 -2.17
N ARG A 5 -11.47 -3.79 -2.68
CA ARG A 5 -10.29 -4.35 -2.02
C ARG A 5 -9.17 -3.34 -1.85
N LEU A 6 -8.38 -3.51 -0.79
CA LEU A 6 -7.16 -2.73 -0.57
C LEU A 6 -6.14 -3.13 -1.61
N ARG A 7 -5.55 -2.16 -2.30
CA ARG A 7 -4.47 -2.38 -3.24
C ARG A 7 -3.15 -1.92 -2.64
N VAL A 8 -2.16 -2.81 -2.62
CA VAL A 8 -0.82 -2.55 -2.13
C VAL A 8 0.17 -2.75 -3.26
N LEU A 9 1.02 -1.75 -3.47
CA LEU A 9 2.20 -1.89 -4.32
C LEU A 9 3.38 -2.32 -3.44
N LEU A 10 3.96 -3.49 -3.71
CA LEU A 10 5.22 -3.92 -3.10
C LEU A 10 6.37 -3.66 -4.07
N VAL A 11 7.40 -2.98 -3.59
CA VAL A 11 8.63 -2.68 -4.34
C VAL A 11 9.86 -3.24 -3.63
N GLU A 12 10.79 -3.78 -4.40
CA GLU A 12 12.13 -4.14 -3.92
C GLU A 12 13.09 -3.00 -4.24
N PHE A 13 13.39 -2.15 -3.26
CA PHE A 13 14.20 -0.95 -3.47
C PHE A 13 15.70 -1.25 -3.41
N THR A 14 16.40 -0.93 -4.49
CA THR A 14 17.84 -1.08 -4.78
C THR A 14 18.39 -2.50 -4.79
N ARG A 15 17.74 -3.45 -4.12
CA ARG A 15 18.14 -4.85 -4.04
C ARG A 15 16.93 -5.77 -3.87
N PRO A 16 16.97 -7.00 -4.40
CA PRO A 16 15.96 -8.00 -4.12
C PRO A 16 15.85 -8.32 -2.63
N ASP A 17 14.65 -8.63 -2.19
CA ASP A 17 14.33 -9.03 -0.82
C ASP A 17 13.35 -10.21 -0.84
N PRO A 18 13.77 -11.43 -0.41
CA PRO A 18 12.88 -12.58 -0.32
C PRO A 18 11.64 -12.33 0.55
N ALA A 19 11.70 -11.39 1.49
CA ALA A 19 10.56 -10.99 2.30
C ALA A 19 9.44 -10.37 1.46
N ALA A 20 9.72 -9.81 0.28
CA ALA A 20 8.71 -9.17 -0.57
C ALA A 20 7.72 -10.20 -1.12
N VAL A 21 8.23 -11.36 -1.55
CA VAL A 21 7.40 -12.48 -2.00
C VAL A 21 6.60 -13.06 -0.84
N ALA A 22 7.23 -13.25 0.32
CA ALA A 22 6.56 -13.81 1.50
C ALA A 22 5.44 -12.88 2.00
N LEU A 23 5.73 -11.58 2.13
CA LEU A 23 4.76 -10.57 2.52
C LEU A 23 3.64 -10.45 1.50
N GLY A 24 3.96 -10.45 0.21
CA GLY A 24 2.97 -10.41 -0.86
C GLY A 24 2.04 -11.61 -0.86
N ARG A 25 2.48 -12.79 -0.38
CA ARG A 25 1.58 -13.95 -0.20
C ARG A 25 0.66 -13.73 1.01
N LEU A 26 1.23 -13.35 2.14
CA LEU A 26 0.47 -13.09 3.37
C LEU A 26 -0.63 -12.05 3.16
N LEU A 27 -0.32 -10.93 2.50
CA LEU A 27 -1.30 -9.90 2.19
C LEU A 27 -2.43 -10.41 1.27
N ARG A 28 -2.10 -11.23 0.27
CA ARG A 28 -3.11 -11.83 -0.63
C ARG A 28 -4.01 -12.82 0.11
N ASP A 29 -3.46 -13.58 1.04
CA ASP A 29 -4.22 -14.49 1.90
C ASP A 29 -5.22 -13.71 2.78
N ASP A 30 -4.87 -12.49 3.18
CA ASP A 30 -5.76 -11.54 3.88
C ASP A 30 -6.74 -10.79 2.95
N GLY A 31 -6.77 -11.12 1.66
CA GLY A 31 -7.69 -10.54 0.68
C GLY A 31 -7.27 -9.19 0.10
N VAL A 32 -6.02 -8.76 0.34
CA VAL A 32 -5.42 -7.56 -0.26
C VAL A 32 -5.02 -7.83 -1.70
N GLU A 33 -5.33 -6.91 -2.60
CA GLU A 33 -4.79 -6.91 -3.96
C GLU A 33 -3.33 -6.44 -3.90
N VAL A 34 -2.40 -7.30 -4.32
CA VAL A 34 -0.96 -6.98 -4.27
C VAL A 34 -0.39 -6.92 -5.67
N VAL A 35 0.13 -5.75 -6.03
CA VAL A 35 0.98 -5.54 -7.20
C VAL A 35 2.43 -5.61 -6.74
N HIS A 36 3.20 -6.56 -7.26
CA HIS A 36 4.61 -6.68 -6.96
C HIS A 36 5.41 -6.10 -8.13
N ALA A 37 5.91 -4.88 -7.97
CA ALA A 37 6.94 -4.36 -8.84
C ALA A 37 8.27 -4.90 -8.31
N GLY A 38 9.06 -5.55 -9.16
CA GLY A 38 10.33 -6.15 -8.77
C GLY A 38 11.38 -5.11 -8.35
N PRO A 39 12.68 -5.37 -8.61
CA PRO A 39 13.73 -4.43 -8.26
C PRO A 39 13.56 -3.07 -8.94
N VAL A 40 13.49 -2.01 -8.14
CA VAL A 40 13.49 -0.60 -8.56
C VAL A 40 14.66 0.13 -7.92
N VAL A 41 15.23 1.10 -8.61
CA VAL A 41 16.46 1.79 -8.20
C VAL A 41 16.27 3.26 -7.89
N THR A 42 15.14 3.86 -8.27
CA THR A 42 14.88 5.30 -8.04
C THR A 42 13.48 5.57 -7.48
N VAL A 43 13.34 6.69 -6.76
CA VAL A 43 12.04 7.22 -6.31
C VAL A 43 11.09 7.42 -7.48
N GLU A 44 11.58 7.99 -8.60
CA GLU A 44 10.75 8.26 -9.78
C GLU A 44 10.14 6.97 -10.37
N GLN A 45 10.87 5.85 -10.35
CA GLN A 45 10.33 4.56 -10.80
C GLN A 45 9.18 4.09 -9.89
N ILE A 46 9.33 4.27 -8.57
CA ILE A 46 8.29 3.94 -7.61
C ILE A 46 7.05 4.81 -7.85
N VAL A 47 7.24 6.13 -8.00
CA VAL A 47 6.15 7.10 -8.25
C VAL A 47 5.42 6.76 -9.53
N ARG A 48 6.11 6.59 -10.67
CA ARG A 48 5.46 6.22 -11.94
C ARG A 48 4.67 4.92 -11.86
N THR A 49 5.18 3.94 -11.11
CA THR A 49 4.48 2.67 -10.90
C THR A 49 3.24 2.88 -10.03
N ALA A 50 3.35 3.66 -8.96
CA ALA A 50 2.23 4.00 -8.11
C ALA A 50 1.15 4.80 -8.87
N GLU A 51 1.53 5.73 -9.76
CA GLU A 51 0.56 6.46 -10.59
C GLU A 51 -0.21 5.53 -11.54
N GLN A 52 0.45 4.52 -12.09
CA GLN A 52 -0.19 3.54 -12.99
C GLN A 52 -1.11 2.58 -12.23
N GLU A 53 -0.65 2.12 -11.07
CA GLU A 53 -1.31 1.08 -10.30
C GLU A 53 -2.31 1.63 -9.29
N ASP A 54 -2.25 2.93 -8.98
CA ASP A 54 -3.13 3.63 -8.05
C ASP A 54 -3.31 2.85 -6.71
N PRO A 55 -2.22 2.59 -5.97
CA PRO A 55 -2.26 1.81 -4.75
C PRO A 55 -2.78 2.63 -3.57
N ASP A 56 -3.39 1.95 -2.61
CA ASP A 56 -3.78 2.53 -1.32
C ASP A 56 -2.59 2.64 -0.35
N ALA A 57 -1.53 1.88 -0.58
CA ALA A 57 -0.27 1.94 0.17
C ALA A 57 0.90 1.33 -0.61
N VAL A 58 2.11 1.77 -0.27
CA VAL A 58 3.36 1.28 -0.88
C VAL A 58 4.23 0.61 0.18
N GLY A 59 4.50 -0.69 -0.01
CA GLY A 59 5.45 -1.44 0.80
C GLY A 59 6.83 -1.43 0.16
N VAL A 60 7.84 -0.91 0.87
CA VAL A 60 9.23 -0.84 0.42
C VAL A 60 10.06 -1.87 1.18
N LEU A 61 10.69 -2.77 0.44
CA LEU A 61 11.59 -3.81 0.97
C LEU A 61 12.98 -3.70 0.34
N GLY A 62 13.96 -4.45 0.85
CA GLY A 62 15.35 -4.34 0.40
C GLY A 62 16.11 -3.25 1.17
N ALA A 63 16.42 -2.12 0.54
CA ALA A 63 16.97 -0.97 1.25
C ALA A 63 15.88 -0.15 1.95
N ALA A 64 16.31 0.67 2.91
CA ALA A 64 15.39 1.59 3.58
C ALA A 64 14.74 2.53 2.54
N PRO A 65 13.43 2.83 2.69
CA PRO A 65 12.76 3.78 1.82
C PRO A 65 13.41 5.17 1.95
N PRO A 66 13.49 5.93 0.83
CA PRO A 66 13.86 7.35 0.89
C PRO A 66 12.87 8.13 1.77
N GLU A 67 13.38 9.06 2.57
CA GLU A 67 12.58 9.83 3.54
C GLU A 67 11.49 10.69 2.87
N ASP A 68 11.73 11.13 1.63
CA ASP A 68 10.85 11.97 0.82
C ASP A 68 9.83 11.18 -0.02
N LEU A 69 9.86 9.84 0.04
CA LEU A 69 9.04 8.99 -0.82
C LEU A 69 7.54 9.16 -0.58
N GLU A 70 7.10 9.25 0.68
CA GLU A 70 5.68 9.41 1.01
C GLU A 70 5.12 10.75 0.49
N ASP A 71 5.91 11.82 0.60
CA ASP A 71 5.58 13.12 0.03
C ASP A 71 5.54 13.07 -1.51
N ALA A 72 6.51 12.40 -2.14
CA ALA A 72 6.57 12.23 -3.59
C ALA A 72 5.38 11.40 -4.13
N LEU A 73 4.80 10.52 -3.32
CA LEU A 73 3.61 9.74 -3.63
C LEU A 73 2.30 10.49 -3.31
N GLY A 74 2.35 11.75 -2.88
CA GLY A 74 1.16 12.54 -2.57
C GLY A 74 0.45 12.10 -1.29
N GLY A 75 1.19 11.58 -0.30
CA GLY A 75 0.65 11.14 0.98
C GLY A 75 0.09 9.71 0.98
N VAL A 76 0.39 8.91 -0.06
CA VAL A 76 0.13 7.46 -0.02
C VAL A 76 1.05 6.83 1.03
N PRO A 77 0.51 6.14 2.05
CA PRO A 77 1.32 5.60 3.13
C PRO A 77 2.41 4.65 2.65
N VAL A 78 3.63 4.87 3.16
CA VAL A 78 4.77 3.99 2.92
C VAL A 78 5.00 3.11 4.15
N PHE A 79 5.31 1.83 3.93
CA PHE A 79 5.59 0.89 5.02
C PHE A 79 6.72 -0.08 4.68
N THR A 80 7.31 -0.70 5.69
CA THR A 80 8.31 -1.77 5.56
C THR A 80 7.71 -3.10 5.98
N ALA A 81 8.43 -4.21 5.80
CA ALA A 81 7.97 -5.52 6.27
C ALA A 81 7.58 -5.53 7.76
N GLU A 82 8.26 -4.74 8.59
CA GLU A 82 8.01 -4.64 10.03
C GLU A 82 6.71 -3.89 10.35
N THR A 83 6.37 -2.87 9.56
CA THR A 83 5.20 -2.00 9.81
C THR A 83 3.97 -2.38 8.96
N ALA A 84 4.10 -3.35 8.07
CA ALA A 84 3.06 -3.77 7.12
C ALA A 84 1.71 -4.10 7.79
N SER A 85 1.72 -4.94 8.83
CA SER A 85 0.49 -5.33 9.53
C SER A 85 -0.26 -4.13 10.10
N GLU A 86 0.44 -3.16 10.69
CA GLU A 86 -0.20 -1.99 11.29
C GLU A 86 -0.82 -1.08 10.23
N VAL A 87 -0.08 -0.82 9.15
CA VAL A 87 -0.56 0.04 8.05
C VAL A 87 -1.75 -0.58 7.34
N VAL A 88 -1.72 -1.88 7.07
CA VAL A 88 -2.84 -2.60 6.43
C VAL A 88 -4.07 -2.62 7.34
N LYS A 89 -3.92 -2.90 8.64
CA LYS A 89 -5.03 -2.84 9.60
C LYS A 89 -5.62 -1.44 9.69
N ARG A 90 -4.79 -0.40 9.69
CA ARG A 90 -5.25 1.00 9.69
C ARG A 90 -6.07 1.31 8.44
N LEU A 91 -5.64 0.88 7.26
CA LEU A 91 -6.33 1.12 6.00
C LEU A 91 -7.64 0.33 5.91
N ALA A 92 -7.65 -0.92 6.36
CA ALA A 92 -8.87 -1.73 6.45
C ALA A 92 -9.88 -1.17 7.48
N GLY A 93 -9.39 -0.72 8.65
CA GLY A 93 -10.19 -0.12 9.71
C GLY A 93 -10.72 1.27 9.35
N GLY A 94 -9.92 2.11 8.69
CA GLY A 94 -10.35 3.42 8.20
C GLY A 94 -11.49 3.34 7.17
N ARG A 95 -11.53 2.28 6.37
CA ARG A 95 -12.64 1.99 5.45
C ARG A 95 -13.93 1.58 6.17
N SER A 96 -13.85 1.11 7.41
CA SER A 96 -15.01 0.69 8.20
C SER A 96 -15.81 1.87 8.79
N HIS A 97 -15.30 3.11 8.69
CA HIS A 97 -15.99 4.32 9.16
C HIS A 97 -16.75 5.11 8.10
N THR A 98 -16.88 4.61 6.86
CA THR A 98 -17.72 5.26 5.81
C THR A 98 -19.01 4.50 5.50
N GLY A 99 -19.46 3.66 6.43
CA GLY A 99 -20.68 2.86 6.34
C GLY A 99 -21.77 3.28 7.32
N GLU A 100 -21.97 4.57 7.60
CA GLU A 100 -23.24 5.04 8.16
C GLU A 100 -23.92 5.97 7.16
N ALA A 101 -24.97 5.44 6.54
CA ALA A 101 -25.85 6.12 5.60
C ALA A 101 -26.65 7.24 6.29
N PRO A 102 -27.16 8.24 5.54
CA PRO A 102 -27.77 9.44 6.10
C PRO A 102 -29.14 9.12 6.69
N SER A 103 -29.33 9.37 7.99
CA SER A 103 -30.66 9.35 8.59
C SER A 103 -31.29 10.73 8.50
N ASP A 104 -31.93 10.99 7.37
CA ASP A 104 -32.89 12.07 7.21
C ASP A 104 -34.30 11.49 7.44
N ARG A 105 -34.86 11.64 8.65
CA ARG A 105 -36.33 11.72 8.89
C ARG A 105 -36.72 11.95 10.37
N VAL A 106 -37.35 13.11 10.58
CA VAL A 106 -38.58 13.37 11.35
C VAL A 106 -38.57 13.05 12.85
N ARG A 107 -38.57 14.12 13.67
CA ARG A 107 -39.75 14.49 14.46
C ARG A 107 -39.80 15.99 14.74
#